data_AF-A0A940E1T4-F1
#
_entry.id   AF-A0A940E1T4-F1
#
_cell.length_a   1.000
_cell.length_b   1.000
_cell.length_c   1.000
_cell.angle_alpha   90.00
_cell.angle_beta   90.00
_cell.angle_gamma   90.00
#
_symmetry.space_group_name_H-M   'P 1'
#
loop_
_entity.id
_entity.type
_entity.pdbx_description
1 polymer ?
#
loop_
_entity_poly.entity_id
_entity_poly.type
_entity_poly.pdbx_seq_one_letter_code
_entity_poly.pdbx_strand_id
1 'polypeptide(L)'
;MRIDQALLMELVAKAPNRFVVQGRGPSTGFTMGGDTSVFCTTKGAPFTRDLDGLRRSTTEADVINFARLTQACPSFHMAGGFICEPMDIPVPYRHLATMRHQTV
;
A
#
# COMPACT_ATOMS: atom_id res chain seq x y z
N MET A 1 -21.00 3.49 -20.66
CA MET A 1 -20.32 2.42 -21.43
C MET A 1 -21.04 1.11 -21.17
N ARG A 2 -21.29 0.29 -22.20
CA ARG A 2 -21.77 -1.09 -22.05
C ARG A 2 -20.72 -2.02 -22.64
N ILE A 3 -20.44 -3.13 -21.96
CA ILE A 3 -19.48 -4.15 -22.38
C ILE A 3 -20.27 -5.44 -22.58
N ASP A 4 -20.06 -6.11 -23.71
CA ASP A 4 -20.65 -7.43 -23.97
C ASP A 4 -20.14 -8.46 -22.95
N GLN A 5 -21.03 -9.34 -22.49
CA GLN A 5 -20.71 -10.30 -21.44
C GLN A 5 -19.64 -11.31 -21.89
N ALA A 6 -19.70 -11.79 -23.14
CA ALA A 6 -18.72 -12.76 -23.64
C ALA A 6 -17.34 -12.11 -23.73
N LEU A 7 -17.28 -10.87 -24.24
CA LEU A 7 -16.04 -10.09 -24.26
C LEU A 7 -15.48 -9.85 -22.84
N LEU A 8 -16.33 -9.48 -21.87
CA LEU A 8 -15.90 -9.27 -20.49
C LEU A 8 -15.27 -10.53 -19.91
N MET A 9 -15.93 -11.68 -20.05
CA MET A 9 -15.44 -12.94 -19.50
C MET A 9 -14.18 -13.43 -20.21
N GLU A 10 -14.04 -13.22 -21.52
CA GLU A 10 -12.81 -13.49 -22.27
C GLU A 10 -11.62 -12.67 -21.71
N LEU A 11 -11.84 -11.40 -21.38
CA LEU A 11 -10.80 -10.54 -20.80
C LEU A 11 -10.44 -10.94 -19.37
N VAL A 12 -11.43 -11.26 -18.54
CA VAL A 12 -11.19 -11.76 -17.17
C VAL A 12 -10.38 -13.06 -17.19
N ALA A 13 -10.64 -13.96 -18.13
CA ALA A 13 -9.93 -15.24 -18.27
C ALA A 13 -8.42 -15.09 -18.59
N LYS A 14 -7.98 -13.92 -19.05
CA LYS A 14 -6.55 -13.62 -19.28
C LYS A 14 -5.79 -13.27 -18.00
N ALA A 15 -6.49 -12.96 -16.91
CA ALA A 15 -5.85 -12.65 -15.63
C ALA A 15 -5.30 -13.93 -14.97
N PRO A 16 -4.07 -13.92 -14.43
CA PRO A 16 -3.54 -15.07 -13.72
C PRO A 16 -4.30 -15.31 -12.41
N ASN A 17 -4.59 -16.56 -12.09
CA ASN A 17 -5.21 -16.94 -10.82
C ASN A 17 -4.23 -16.82 -9.61
N ARG A 18 -2.92 -16.77 -9.88
CA ARG A 18 -1.85 -16.67 -8.89
C ARG A 18 -0.64 -15.98 -9.48
N PHE A 19 -0.02 -15.08 -8.74
CA PHE A 19 1.24 -14.43 -9.14
C PHE A 19 2.07 -14.03 -7.92
N VAL A 20 3.38 -13.85 -8.13
CA VAL A 20 4.30 -13.42 -7.07
C VAL A 20 4.50 -11.91 -7.15
N VAL A 21 4.27 -11.23 -6.02
CA VAL A 21 4.69 -9.85 -5.82
C VAL A 21 6.10 -9.88 -5.26
N GLN A 22 7.04 -9.30 -6.02
CA GLN A 22 8.44 -9.24 -5.62
C GLN A 22 8.66 -8.07 -4.66
N GLY A 23 9.28 -8.34 -3.52
CA GLY A 23 9.81 -7.31 -2.64
C GLY A 23 11.19 -6.85 -3.08
N ARG A 24 11.78 -5.91 -2.34
CA ARG A 24 13.11 -5.35 -2.64
C ARG A 24 14.24 -6.36 -2.50
N GLY A 25 14.13 -7.27 -1.52
CA GLY A 25 15.08 -8.36 -1.27
C GLY A 25 14.51 -9.73 -1.63
N PRO A 26 15.37 -10.74 -1.85
CA PRO A 26 14.96 -12.09 -2.25
C PRO A 26 14.04 -12.78 -1.24
N SER A 27 14.01 -12.33 0.02
CA SER A 27 13.18 -12.85 1.10
C SER A 27 11.91 -12.03 1.40
N THR A 28 11.61 -10.99 0.61
CA THR A 28 10.56 -9.99 0.95
C THR A 28 9.35 -9.99 0.00
N GLY A 29 9.21 -11.02 -0.84
CA GLY A 29 8.06 -11.21 -1.72
C GLY A 29 6.97 -12.10 -1.11
N PHE A 30 5.79 -12.09 -1.74
CA PHE A 30 4.67 -12.96 -1.35
C PHE A 30 3.85 -13.37 -2.58
N THR A 31 3.00 -14.37 -2.42
CA THR A 31 2.09 -14.80 -3.48
C THR A 31 0.67 -14.24 -3.27
N MET A 32 0.13 -13.62 -4.32
CA MET A 32 -1.27 -13.25 -4.44
C MET A 32 -2.09 -14.35 -5.14
N GLY A 33 -3.25 -14.70 -4.57
CA GLY A 33 -4.21 -15.63 -5.16
C GLY A 33 -4.16 -17.06 -4.60
N GLY A 34 -5.18 -17.86 -4.91
CA GLY A 34 -5.42 -19.17 -4.28
C GLY A 34 -5.93 -19.02 -2.85
N ASP A 35 -5.43 -19.87 -1.94
CA ASP A 35 -5.80 -19.88 -0.51
C ASP A 35 -4.91 -18.94 0.34
N THR A 36 -4.37 -17.87 -0.24
CA THR A 36 -3.51 -16.91 0.49
C THR A 36 -4.31 -15.72 1.01
N SER A 37 -3.95 -15.25 2.20
CA SER A 37 -4.39 -13.96 2.74
C SER A 37 -3.19 -13.03 2.84
N VAL A 38 -3.31 -11.85 2.25
CA VAL A 38 -2.25 -10.83 2.23
C VAL A 38 -2.74 -9.62 3.00
N PHE A 39 -2.01 -9.24 4.04
CA PHE A 39 -2.31 -8.05 4.84
C PHE A 39 -1.42 -6.88 4.42
N CYS A 40 -2.06 -5.74 4.17
CA CYS A 40 -1.42 -4.48 3.86
C CYS A 40 -1.98 -3.36 4.75
N THR A 41 -1.27 -2.24 4.80
CA THR A 41 -1.71 -1.08 5.56
C THR A 41 -2.98 -0.45 4.97
N THR A 42 -3.62 0.41 5.76
CA THR A 42 -4.58 1.40 5.24
C THR A 42 -3.95 2.28 4.16
N LYS A 43 -4.79 2.95 3.35
CA LYS A 43 -4.37 3.83 2.27
C LYS A 43 -5.15 5.15 2.26
N GLY A 44 -4.44 6.28 2.14
CA GLY A 44 -5.01 7.59 1.81
C GLY A 44 -5.56 8.37 3.01
N ALA A 45 -5.21 8.01 4.24
CA ALA A 45 -5.66 8.73 5.43
C ALA A 45 -5.05 10.16 5.46
N PRO A 46 -5.86 11.24 5.47
CA PRO A 46 -5.36 12.61 5.54
C PRO A 46 -5.14 13.10 6.98
N PHE A 47 -5.55 12.29 7.96
CA PHE A 47 -5.39 12.57 9.38
C PHE A 47 -4.93 11.31 10.10
N THR A 48 -4.14 11.51 11.15
CA THR A 48 -3.73 10.46 12.09
C THR A 48 -4.17 10.82 13.50
N ARG A 49 -4.20 9.83 14.38
CA ARG A 49 -4.19 10.04 15.83
C ARG A 49 -2.81 9.66 16.34
N ASP A 50 -2.16 10.57 17.05
CA ASP A 50 -0.89 10.29 17.69
C ASP A 50 -1.07 9.55 19.03
N LEU A 51 0.05 9.31 19.72
CA LEU A 51 0.08 8.58 20.99
C LEU A 51 -0.61 9.31 22.14
N ASP A 52 -0.77 10.64 22.03
CA ASP A 52 -1.53 11.46 22.97
C ASP A 52 -3.03 11.49 22.62
N GLY A 53 -3.44 10.76 21.58
CA GLY A 53 -4.82 10.66 21.13
C GLY A 53 -5.28 11.83 20.27
N LEU A 54 -4.39 12.76 19.92
CA LEU A 54 -4.74 13.98 19.18
C LEU A 54 -4.91 13.66 17.69
N ARG A 55 -6.05 14.07 17.13
CA ARG A 55 -6.29 14.00 15.69
C ARG A 55 -5.65 15.20 15.01
N ARG A 56 -4.71 14.95 14.09
CA ARG A 56 -4.00 15.99 13.34
C ARG A 56 -3.74 15.58 11.89
N SER A 57 -3.44 16.56 11.04
CA SER A 57 -2.95 16.30 9.69
C SER A 57 -1.69 15.44 9.73
N THR A 58 -1.56 14.57 8.74
CA THR A 58 -0.40 13.69 8.59
C THR A 58 0.77 14.40 7.94
N THR A 59 1.99 14.01 8.31
CA THR A 59 3.26 14.55 7.80
C THR A 59 4.08 13.47 7.10
N GLU A 60 5.15 13.86 6.40
CA GLU A 60 6.13 12.90 5.88
C GLU A 60 6.71 12.01 6.99
N ALA A 61 6.89 12.55 8.20
CA ALA A 61 7.35 11.77 9.34
C ALA A 61 6.35 10.67 9.75
N ASP A 62 5.05 10.91 9.64
CA ASP A 62 4.04 9.88 9.88
C ASP A 62 4.13 8.77 8.84
N VAL A 63 4.36 9.10 7.56
CA VAL A 63 4.55 8.11 6.48
C VAL A 63 5.73 7.17 6.84
N ILE A 64 6.86 7.74 7.26
CA ILE A 64 8.05 6.97 7.66
C ILE A 64 7.76 6.09 8.89
N ASN A 65 7.08 6.65 9.90
CA ASN A 65 6.78 5.91 11.11
C ASN A 65 5.85 4.72 10.84
N PHE A 66 4.81 4.91 10.02
CA PHE A 66 3.94 3.80 9.64
C PHE A 66 4.65 2.76 8.75
N ALA A 67 5.55 3.18 7.86
CA ALA A 67 6.37 2.25 7.09
C ALA A 67 7.24 1.37 8.01
N ARG A 68 7.91 1.99 9.01
CA ARG A 68 8.71 1.27 10.02
C ARG A 68 7.87 0.32 10.86
N LEU A 69 6.70 0.75 11.32
CA LEU A 69 5.77 -0.09 12.09
C LEU A 69 5.32 -1.30 11.26
N THR A 70 5.05 -1.08 9.97
CA THR A 70 4.65 -2.16 9.07
C THR A 70 5.79 -3.15 8.84
N GLN A 71 7.02 -2.67 8.64
CA GLN A 71 8.21 -3.51 8.50
C GLN A 71 8.51 -4.33 9.76
N ALA A 72 8.27 -3.75 10.95
CA ALA A 72 8.49 -4.43 12.22
C ALA A 72 7.38 -5.46 12.57
N CYS A 73 6.21 -5.37 11.94
CA CYS A 73 5.07 -6.23 12.25
C CYS A 73 5.02 -7.44 11.32
N PRO A 74 5.27 -8.68 11.81
CA PRO A 74 5.37 -9.88 10.98
C PRO A 74 4.04 -10.28 10.32
N SER A 75 2.92 -9.73 10.78
CA SER A 75 1.60 -10.00 10.20
C SER A 75 1.33 -9.22 8.92
N PHE A 76 2.10 -8.16 8.64
CA PHE A 76 1.97 -7.39 7.40
C PHE A 76 2.91 -7.91 6.32
N HIS A 77 2.36 -8.04 5.12
CA HIS A 77 3.06 -8.55 3.94
C HIS A 77 3.47 -7.43 2.97
N MET A 78 2.84 -6.25 3.11
CA MET A 78 3.09 -5.10 2.25
C MET A 78 2.90 -3.80 3.04
N ALA A 79 3.88 -2.89 2.95
CA ALA A 79 3.81 -1.54 3.50
C ALA A 79 2.74 -0.66 2.85
N GLY A 80 2.20 -1.06 1.69
CA GLY A 80 1.25 -0.27 0.93
C GLY A 80 1.90 0.94 0.25
N GLY A 81 1.13 1.58 -0.63
CA GLY A 81 1.62 2.67 -1.49
C GLY A 81 1.36 4.08 -0.98
N PHE A 82 0.39 4.31 -0.09
CA PHE A 82 0.06 5.65 0.42
C PHE A 82 -0.56 5.50 1.81
N ILE A 83 0.24 5.11 2.81
CA ILE A 83 -0.29 4.76 4.15
C ILE A 83 -1.11 5.92 4.75
N CYS A 84 -0.53 7.11 4.67
CA CYS A 84 -1.17 8.39 4.93
C CYS A 84 -0.67 9.45 3.95
N GLU A 85 -1.37 10.57 3.87
CA GLU A 85 -1.01 11.68 2.99
C GLU A 85 0.00 12.63 3.68
N PRO A 86 1.19 12.89 3.12
CA PRO A 86 2.13 13.85 3.72
C PRO A 86 1.63 15.28 3.44
N MET A 87 0.78 15.79 4.33
CA MET A 87 0.06 17.06 4.12
C MET A 87 0.97 18.28 4.19
N ASP A 88 2.15 18.14 4.78
CA ASP A 88 3.26 19.11 4.83
C ASP A 88 4.06 19.22 3.53
N ILE A 89 3.85 18.31 2.57
CA ILE A 89 4.45 18.36 1.23
C ILE A 89 3.43 18.94 0.23
N PRO A 90 3.85 19.83 -0.71
CA PRO A 90 2.94 20.33 -1.73
C PRO A 90 2.37 19.20 -2.60
N VAL A 91 1.08 19.27 -2.92
CA VAL A 91 0.32 18.22 -3.64
C VAL A 91 1.05 17.65 -4.86
N PRO A 92 1.67 18.47 -5.75
CA PRO A 92 2.37 17.95 -6.92
C PRO A 92 3.55 17.02 -6.62
N TYR A 93 4.11 17.08 -5.40
CA TYR A 93 5.33 16.35 -5.02
C TYR A 93 5.10 15.24 -4.00
N ARG A 94 3.89 15.10 -3.45
CA ARG A 94 3.58 14.10 -2.40
C ARG A 94 3.90 12.67 -2.83
N HIS A 95 3.64 12.33 -4.09
CA HIS A 95 3.94 11.00 -4.62
C HIS A 95 5.44 10.67 -4.55
N LEU A 96 6.33 11.64 -4.75
CA LEU A 96 7.78 11.44 -4.64
C LEU A 96 8.19 11.18 -3.20
N ALA A 97 7.67 11.98 -2.26
CA ALA A 97 7.93 11.80 -0.82
C ALA A 97 7.44 10.42 -0.35
N THR A 98 6.22 10.04 -0.71
CA THR A 98 5.63 8.75 -0.34
C THR A 98 6.42 7.56 -0.89
N MET A 99 6.80 7.59 -2.17
CA MET A 99 7.55 6.49 -2.81
C MET A 99 8.96 6.35 -2.25
N ARG A 100 9.61 7.46 -1.87
CA ARG A 100 10.96 7.45 -1.30
C ARG A 100 11.04 6.60 -0.03
N HIS A 101 10.00 6.61 0.80
CA HIS A 101 10.00 5.92 2.09
C HIS A 101 9.44 4.50 2.05
N GLN A 102 8.97 4.04 0.88
CA GLN A 102 8.51 2.65 0.67
C GLN A 102 9.61 1.71 0.20
N THR A 103 10.84 2.21 0.10
CA THR A 103 12.03 1.43 -0.28
C THR A 103 12.87 1.00 0.92
N VAL A 104 12.47 1.29 2.16
CA VAL A 104 13.18 0.84 3.38
C VAL A 104 12.59 -0.44 3.95
#